data_AF-A0A2Z5R178-F1
#
_entry.id   AF-A0A2Z5R178-F1
#
_cell.length_a   1.000
_cell.length_b   1.000
_cell.length_c   1.000
_cell.angle_alpha   90.00
_cell.angle_beta   90.00
_cell.angle_gamma   90.00
#
_symmetry.space_group_name_H-M   'P 1'
#
loop_
_entity.id
_entity.type
_entity.pdbx_description
1 polymer ?
#
loop_
_entity_poly.entity_id
_entity_poly.type
_entity_poly.pdbx_seq_one_letter_code
_entity_poly.pdbx_strand_id
1 'polypeptide(L)'
;MAPAQPSGAPAPHDGRIPASSARGCESRDFSLYVHIPFCSVRCGYCDFNTYATEDFGDGIGLGTYADDAIAEILFAARTLEASGVARRPLHTVFFGGGTPTKLPARDLVRILQAAADVFGIRTGAEITTEANPDSVTRDDLFALKEGGFTRVSFGMQSVVPEVLQVLDRTHTPRMFPKLLRGHKKLACRSRLI
;
A
#
# COMPACT_ATOMS: atom_id res chain seq x y z
N MET A 1 -11.08 29.01 -4.93
CA MET A 1 -9.61 29.24 -4.91
C MET A 1 -9.00 28.06 -4.18
N ALA A 2 -8.11 27.29 -4.80
CA ALA A 2 -7.45 26.19 -4.09
C ALA A 2 -6.66 26.77 -2.90
N PRO A 3 -6.62 26.10 -1.74
CA PRO A 3 -5.85 26.57 -0.60
C PRO A 3 -4.38 26.72 -0.99
N ALA A 4 -3.74 27.78 -0.49
CA ALA A 4 -2.30 27.96 -0.65
C ALA A 4 -1.59 26.76 -0.02
N GLN A 5 -0.70 26.12 -0.78
CA GLN A 5 0.13 25.04 -0.26
C GLN A 5 1.08 25.59 0.80
N PRO A 6 1.39 24.81 1.86
CA PRO A 6 2.37 25.23 2.85
C PRO A 6 3.74 25.46 2.20
N SER A 7 4.52 26.40 2.75
CA SER A 7 5.91 26.60 2.32
C SER A 7 6.72 25.35 2.67
N GLY A 8 7.12 24.59 1.64
CA GLY A 8 8.03 23.45 1.78
C GLY A 8 9.50 23.86 1.65
N ALA A 9 10.41 23.08 2.23
CA ALA A 9 11.83 23.20 1.90
C ALA A 9 12.07 22.55 0.52
N PRO A 10 12.90 23.15 -0.35
CA PRO A 10 13.25 22.51 -1.62
C PRO A 10 14.01 21.21 -1.35
N ALA A 11 13.81 20.22 -2.23
CA ALA A 11 14.60 19.00 -2.20
C ALA A 11 16.08 19.33 -2.47
N PRO A 12 17.04 18.77 -1.71
CA PRO A 12 18.46 19.00 -1.96
C PRO A 12 18.87 18.57 -3.38
N HIS A 13 19.67 19.40 -4.06
CA HIS A 13 20.13 19.14 -5.43
C HIS A 13 21.09 17.95 -5.54
N ASP A 14 21.71 17.55 -4.44
CA ASP A 14 22.60 16.38 -4.37
C ASP A 14 21.84 15.05 -4.19
N GLY A 15 20.50 15.10 -4.20
CA GLY A 15 19.64 13.93 -4.06
C GLY A 15 19.64 13.34 -2.65
N ARG A 16 20.23 14.02 -1.65
CA ARG A 16 20.23 13.58 -0.26
C ARG A 16 18.98 14.05 0.48
N ILE A 17 18.71 13.42 1.61
CA ILE A 17 17.69 13.90 2.54
C ILE A 17 18.33 14.73 3.67
N PRO A 18 17.56 15.60 4.36
CA PRO A 18 18.10 16.45 5.41
C PRO A 18 18.84 15.67 6.50
N ALA A 19 19.95 16.22 7.02
CA ALA A 19 20.75 15.59 8.07
C ALA A 19 19.95 15.27 9.35
N SER A 20 18.81 15.93 9.57
CA SER A 20 17.86 15.60 10.64
C SER A 20 17.30 14.18 10.54
N SER A 21 17.24 13.62 9.34
CA SER A 21 16.75 12.25 9.12
C SER A 21 17.68 11.20 9.72
N ALA A 22 19.00 11.43 9.72
CA ALA A 22 19.99 10.50 10.25
C ALA A 22 20.13 10.57 11.78
N ARG A 23 19.96 11.74 12.39
CA ARG A 23 20.14 11.93 13.84
C ARG A 23 19.21 11.00 14.63
N GLY A 24 19.80 10.14 15.48
CA GLY A 24 19.08 9.20 16.34
C GLY A 24 18.12 8.28 15.58
N CYS A 25 18.45 7.91 14.34
CA CYS A 25 17.60 7.02 13.55
C CYS A 25 17.64 5.58 14.10
N GLU A 26 18.75 5.17 14.72
CA GLU A 26 19.01 3.83 15.26
C GLU A 26 17.97 3.40 16.30
N SER A 27 17.46 4.35 17.09
CA SER A 27 16.46 4.10 18.13
C SER A 27 15.01 4.31 17.69
N ARG A 28 14.78 4.73 16.44
CA ARG A 28 13.43 4.97 15.89
C ARG A 28 12.99 3.78 15.07
N ASP A 29 11.70 3.45 15.15
CA ASP A 29 11.09 2.50 14.24
C ASP A 29 11.18 2.98 12.79
N PHE A 30 11.30 2.02 11.88
CA PHE A 30 11.37 2.24 10.45
C PHE A 30 10.20 1.52 9.79
N SER A 31 9.52 2.18 8.86
CA SER A 31 8.26 1.70 8.28
C SER A 31 8.20 2.09 6.82
N LEU A 32 7.55 1.25 6.02
CA LEU A 32 7.37 1.47 4.59
C LEU A 32 5.88 1.62 4.29
N TYR A 33 5.52 2.71 3.62
CA TYR A 33 4.21 2.89 3.01
C TYR A 33 4.37 2.82 1.49
N VAL A 34 3.60 1.97 0.84
CA VAL A 34 3.56 1.84 -0.62
C VAL A 34 2.19 2.32 -1.09
N HIS A 35 2.20 3.41 -1.86
CA HIS A 35 0.97 4.05 -2.32
C HIS A 35 0.54 3.52 -3.68
N ILE A 36 -0.47 2.64 -3.75
CA ILE A 36 -0.99 2.12 -5.01
C ILE A 36 -2.16 3.00 -5.48
N PRO A 37 -2.03 3.78 -6.57
CA PRO A 37 -2.98 4.86 -6.85
C PRO A 37 -4.17 4.43 -7.72
N PHE A 38 -4.31 3.13 -8.03
CA PHE A 38 -5.32 2.63 -8.96
C PHE A 38 -6.63 2.25 -8.26
N CYS A 39 -7.75 2.66 -8.85
CA CYS A 39 -9.11 2.28 -8.44
C CYS A 39 -9.92 1.84 -9.66
N SER A 40 -10.91 0.97 -9.48
CA SER A 40 -11.90 0.72 -10.55
C SER A 40 -12.79 1.93 -10.79
N VAL A 41 -13.15 2.64 -9.72
CA VAL A 41 -13.94 3.87 -9.73
C VAL A 41 -13.39 4.83 -8.68
N ARG A 42 -13.42 6.13 -8.96
CA ARG A 42 -13.11 7.15 -7.96
C ARG A 42 -14.39 7.51 -7.21
N CYS A 43 -14.49 7.11 -5.94
CA CYS A 43 -15.66 7.42 -5.13
C CYS A 43 -15.80 8.94 -4.93
N GLY A 44 -17.02 9.47 -4.95
CA GLY A 44 -17.27 10.92 -4.84
C GLY A 44 -16.78 11.58 -3.55
N TYR A 45 -16.52 10.80 -2.51
CA TYR A 45 -15.97 11.24 -1.23
C TYR A 45 -14.44 11.06 -1.11
N CYS A 46 -13.79 10.45 -2.09
CA CYS A 46 -12.38 10.07 -2.01
C CYS A 46 -11.46 11.28 -2.21
N ASP A 47 -10.71 11.62 -1.16
CA ASP A 47 -9.66 12.65 -1.15
C ASP A 47 -8.25 12.07 -1.33
N PHE A 48 -8.12 10.74 -1.45
CA PHE A 48 -6.84 10.11 -1.78
C PHE A 48 -6.40 10.40 -3.22
N ASN A 49 -5.08 10.44 -3.42
CA ASN A 49 -4.45 10.56 -4.73
C ASN A 49 -4.68 9.27 -5.54
N THR A 50 -5.81 9.19 -6.23
CA THR A 50 -6.27 7.96 -6.88
C THR A 50 -6.81 8.24 -8.27
N TYR A 51 -6.67 7.25 -9.13
CA TYR A 51 -7.03 7.33 -10.53
C TYR A 51 -7.88 6.12 -10.91
N ALA A 52 -8.94 6.39 -11.67
CA ALA A 52 -9.77 5.36 -12.30
C ALA A 52 -9.28 4.99 -13.71
N THR A 53 -8.02 5.32 -14.03
CA THR A 53 -7.34 4.87 -15.25
C THR A 53 -6.30 3.82 -14.90
N GLU A 54 -6.18 2.80 -15.73
CA GLU A 54 -5.25 1.69 -15.56
C GLU A 54 -3.93 1.90 -16.33
N ASP A 55 -3.94 2.86 -17.26
CA ASP A 55 -2.83 3.26 -18.11
C ASP A 55 -2.80 4.80 -18.19
N PHE A 56 -1.61 5.38 -18.00
CA PHE A 56 -1.37 6.81 -18.07
C PHE A 56 -0.66 7.23 -19.36
N GLY A 57 -0.38 6.30 -20.26
CA GLY A 57 0.49 6.49 -21.42
C GLY A 57 1.96 6.24 -21.09
N ASP A 58 2.80 6.25 -22.14
CA ASP A 58 4.26 6.14 -22.04
C ASP A 58 4.77 4.89 -21.29
N GLY A 59 3.95 3.83 -21.25
CA GLY A 59 4.26 2.57 -20.57
C GLY A 59 4.04 2.60 -19.05
N ILE A 60 3.42 3.64 -18.51
CA ILE A 60 3.13 3.77 -17.08
C ILE A 60 1.70 3.29 -16.81
N GLY A 61 1.54 2.26 -15.99
CA GLY A 61 0.22 1.74 -15.65
C GLY A 61 0.27 0.53 -14.72
N LEU A 62 -0.86 -0.15 -14.57
CA LEU A 62 -0.97 -1.33 -13.68
C LEU A 62 0.10 -2.40 -13.97
N GLY A 63 0.43 -2.62 -15.24
CA GLY A 63 1.37 -3.67 -15.66
C GLY A 63 2.84 -3.39 -15.34
N THR A 64 3.23 -2.14 -15.19
CA THR A 64 4.63 -1.71 -14.96
C THR A 64 4.86 -1.19 -13.54
N TYR A 65 3.79 -0.82 -12.84
CA TYR A 65 3.86 -0.18 -11.53
C TYR A 65 4.72 -0.93 -10.50
N ALA A 66 4.69 -2.26 -10.49
CA ALA A 66 5.47 -3.03 -9.54
C ALA A 66 6.98 -2.88 -9.78
N ASP A 67 7.41 -2.84 -11.04
CA ASP A 67 8.81 -2.64 -11.39
C ASP A 67 9.25 -1.21 -11.03
N ASP A 68 8.39 -0.21 -11.29
CA ASP A 68 8.63 1.19 -10.93
C ASP A 68 8.76 1.36 -9.40
N ALA A 69 7.84 0.77 -8.62
CA ALA A 69 7.88 0.81 -7.17
C ALA A 69 9.13 0.11 -6.60
N ILE A 70 9.55 -1.01 -7.20
CA ILE A 70 10.80 -1.69 -6.82
C ILE A 70 12.02 -0.81 -7.13
N ALA A 71 12.05 -0.17 -8.31
CA ALA A 71 13.11 0.76 -8.67
C ALA A 71 13.19 1.95 -7.68
N GLU A 72 12.04 2.47 -7.24
CA GLU A 72 11.96 3.52 -6.23
C GLU A 72 12.45 3.06 -4.86
N ILE A 73 12.11 1.85 -4.41
CA ILE A 73 12.64 1.24 -3.17
C ILE A 73 14.18 1.19 -3.20
N LEU A 74 14.74 0.72 -4.32
CA LEU A 74 16.19 0.64 -4.50
C LEU A 74 16.84 2.02 -4.52
N PHE A 75 16.19 3.00 -5.16
CA PHE A 75 16.63 4.39 -5.16
C PHE A 75 16.59 5.01 -3.76
N ALA A 76 15.51 4.79 -3.00
CA ALA A 76 15.35 5.26 -1.64
C ALA A 76 16.43 4.68 -0.72
N ALA A 77 16.77 3.40 -0.86
CA ALA A 77 17.83 2.77 -0.08
C ALA A 77 19.20 3.41 -0.31
N ARG A 78 19.57 3.65 -1.57
CA ARG A 78 20.81 4.38 -1.92
C ARG A 78 20.81 5.81 -1.36
N THR A 79 19.67 6.48 -1.43
CA THR A 79 19.49 7.85 -0.92
C THR A 79 19.66 7.91 0.60
N LEU A 80 19.07 6.96 1.33
CA LEU A 80 19.21 6.85 2.79
C LEU A 80 20.67 6.61 3.19
N GLU A 81 21.35 5.69 2.51
CA GLU A 81 22.75 5.37 2.73
C GLU A 81 23.66 6.57 2.45
N ALA A 82 23.50 7.23 1.29
CA ALA A 82 24.26 8.43 0.92
C ALA A 82 24.01 9.61 1.88
N SER A 83 22.89 9.61 2.60
CA SER A 83 22.52 10.61 3.60
C SER A 83 22.94 10.23 5.03
N GLY A 84 23.68 9.12 5.20
CA GLY A 84 24.17 8.66 6.50
C GLY A 84 23.08 8.10 7.42
N VAL A 85 21.93 7.70 6.89
CA VAL A 85 20.88 7.04 7.67
C VAL A 85 21.23 5.57 7.86
N ALA A 86 21.32 5.12 9.11
CA ALA A 86 21.61 3.72 9.41
C ALA A 86 20.50 2.78 8.90
N ARG A 87 20.92 1.64 8.31
CA ARG A 87 20.01 0.56 7.91
C ARG A 87 19.36 -0.07 9.14
N ARG A 88 18.04 -0.27 9.08
CA ARG A 88 17.21 -0.84 10.15
C ARG A 88 16.13 -1.71 9.53
N PRO A 89 15.75 -2.84 10.16
CA PRO A 89 14.66 -3.67 9.67
C PRO A 89 13.31 -2.94 9.78
N LEU A 90 12.45 -3.16 8.79
CA LEU A 90 11.09 -2.60 8.77
C LEU A 90 10.26 -3.21 9.90
N HIS A 91 9.71 -2.34 10.75
CA HIS A 91 8.78 -2.68 11.82
C HIS A 91 7.35 -2.88 11.31
N THR A 92 6.98 -2.21 10.21
CA THR A 92 5.70 -2.40 9.52
C THR A 92 5.80 -2.00 8.06
N VAL A 93 4.99 -2.65 7.23
CA VAL A 93 4.79 -2.31 5.82
C VAL A 93 3.29 -2.16 5.55
N PHE A 94 2.89 -1.09 4.90
CA PHE A 94 1.48 -0.83 4.58
C PHE A 94 1.32 -0.48 3.11
N PHE A 95 0.50 -1.26 2.41
CA PHE A 95 0.07 -0.99 1.03
C PHE A 95 -1.32 -0.38 1.09
N GLY A 96 -1.47 0.84 0.58
CA GLY A 96 -2.76 1.57 0.58
C GLY A 96 -2.84 2.60 -0.53
N GLY A 97 -3.84 3.48 -0.44
CA GLY A 97 -4.03 4.59 -1.40
C GLY A 97 -5.35 4.44 -2.13
N GLY A 98 -5.30 3.90 -3.35
CA GLY A 98 -6.49 3.48 -4.09
C GLY A 98 -6.97 2.12 -3.65
N THR A 99 -6.80 1.13 -4.51
CA THR A 99 -7.10 -0.26 -4.22
C THR A 99 -5.85 -1.08 -4.53
N PRO A 100 -4.96 -1.33 -3.56
CA PRO A 100 -3.74 -2.12 -3.78
C PRO A 100 -3.98 -3.45 -4.50
N THR A 101 -5.06 -4.13 -4.17
CA THR A 101 -5.51 -5.39 -4.81
C THR A 101 -6.02 -5.24 -6.24
N LYS A 102 -5.94 -4.05 -6.85
CA LYS A 102 -6.00 -3.90 -8.32
C LYS A 102 -4.75 -4.44 -8.99
N LEU A 103 -3.61 -4.41 -8.31
CA LEU A 103 -2.43 -5.13 -8.74
C LEU A 103 -2.62 -6.63 -8.47
N PRO A 104 -2.11 -7.50 -9.35
CA PRO A 104 -2.02 -8.92 -9.07
C PRO A 104 -1.32 -9.19 -7.74
N ALA A 105 -1.79 -10.17 -6.95
CA ALA A 105 -1.18 -10.49 -5.65
C ALA A 105 0.33 -10.75 -5.76
N ARG A 106 0.78 -11.41 -6.85
CA ARG A 106 2.20 -11.64 -7.13
C ARG A 106 3.03 -10.35 -7.17
N ASP A 107 2.46 -9.25 -7.66
CA ASP A 107 3.18 -7.99 -7.83
C ASP A 107 3.32 -7.25 -6.51
N LEU A 108 2.28 -7.30 -5.66
CA LEU A 108 2.37 -6.83 -4.27
C LEU A 108 3.44 -7.61 -3.48
N VAL A 109 3.51 -8.93 -3.68
CA VAL A 109 4.53 -9.79 -3.07
C VAL A 109 5.93 -9.46 -3.59
N ARG A 110 6.11 -9.20 -4.89
CA ARG A 110 7.39 -8.78 -5.46
C ARG A 110 7.89 -7.47 -4.85
N ILE A 111 7.02 -6.47 -4.68
CA ILE A 111 7.36 -5.20 -4.04
C ILE A 111 7.78 -5.41 -2.58
N LEU A 112 7.01 -6.21 -1.83
CA LEU A 112 7.34 -6.55 -0.44
C LEU A 112 8.68 -7.29 -0.33
N GLN A 113 8.94 -8.25 -1.23
CA GLN A 113 10.19 -8.99 -1.23
C GLN A 113 11.39 -8.09 -1.51
N ALA A 114 11.28 -7.17 -2.48
CA ALA A 114 12.33 -6.19 -2.75
C ALA A 114 12.62 -5.31 -1.52
N ALA A 115 11.58 -4.85 -0.80
CA ALA A 115 11.75 -4.11 0.44
C ALA A 115 12.43 -4.97 1.54
N ALA A 116 12.02 -6.23 1.66
CA ALA A 116 12.60 -7.17 2.61
C ALA A 116 14.09 -7.46 2.32
N ASP A 117 14.46 -7.63 1.05
CA ASP A 117 15.85 -7.89 0.64
C ASP A 117 16.76 -6.68 0.92
N VAL A 118 16.23 -5.47 0.75
CA VAL A 118 16.99 -4.23 0.88
C VAL A 118 17.11 -3.76 2.33
N PHE A 119 16.02 -3.83 3.10
CA PHE A 119 15.96 -3.26 4.45
C PHE A 119 15.89 -4.33 5.56
N GLY A 120 15.48 -5.56 5.24
CA GLY A 120 15.09 -6.56 6.22
C GLY A 120 13.71 -6.27 6.84
N ILE A 121 13.08 -7.30 7.39
CA ILE A 121 11.81 -7.21 8.12
C ILE A 121 12.03 -7.64 9.57
N ARG A 122 11.54 -6.84 10.53
CA ARG A 122 11.60 -7.17 11.95
C ARG A 122 10.71 -8.37 12.24
N THR A 123 11.15 -9.30 13.09
CA THR A 123 10.30 -10.41 13.57
C THR A 123 9.01 -9.87 14.18
N GLY A 124 7.87 -10.36 13.69
CA GLY A 124 6.55 -9.93 14.16
C GLY A 124 6.06 -8.60 13.56
N ALA A 125 6.74 -8.04 12.56
CA ALA A 125 6.27 -6.87 11.83
C ALA A 125 4.87 -7.08 11.24
N GLU A 126 4.01 -6.06 11.33
CA GLU A 126 2.72 -6.07 10.65
C GLU A 126 2.92 -5.65 9.18
N ILE A 127 2.52 -6.52 8.26
CA ILE A 127 2.50 -6.28 6.82
C ILE A 127 1.04 -6.29 6.37
N THR A 128 0.55 -5.11 5.99
CA THR A 128 -0.86 -4.89 5.66
C THR A 128 -1.05 -4.48 4.21
N THR A 129 -2.09 -5.01 3.57
CA THR A 129 -2.63 -4.45 2.33
C THR A 129 -4.10 -4.07 2.48
N GLU A 130 -4.48 -2.95 1.89
CA GLU A 130 -5.88 -2.59 1.70
C GLU A 130 -6.48 -3.37 0.53
N ALA A 131 -7.73 -3.79 0.69
CA ALA A 131 -8.47 -4.53 -0.33
C ALA A 131 -9.91 -4.03 -0.43
N ASN A 132 -10.41 -3.95 -1.65
CA ASN A 132 -11.85 -3.90 -1.90
C ASN A 132 -12.37 -5.35 -2.01
N PRO A 133 -13.46 -5.72 -1.33
CA PRO A 133 -14.08 -7.05 -1.48
C PRO A 133 -14.31 -7.48 -2.93
N ASP A 134 -14.58 -6.53 -3.84
CA ASP A 134 -14.81 -6.80 -5.27
C ASP A 134 -13.53 -7.06 -6.06
N SER A 135 -12.36 -6.78 -5.49
CA SER A 135 -11.07 -6.79 -6.18
C SER A 135 -10.16 -7.95 -5.82
N VAL A 136 -10.57 -8.83 -4.89
CA VAL A 136 -9.70 -9.90 -4.39
C VAL A 136 -10.42 -11.24 -4.37
N THR A 137 -9.75 -12.27 -4.88
CA THR A 137 -10.24 -13.65 -4.82
C THR A 137 -9.64 -14.39 -3.62
N ARG A 138 -10.14 -15.61 -3.37
CA ARG A 138 -9.57 -16.48 -2.32
C ARG A 138 -8.11 -16.83 -2.60
N ASP A 139 -7.76 -17.07 -3.86
CA ASP A 139 -6.42 -17.49 -4.26
C ASP A 139 -5.43 -16.33 -4.16
N ASP A 140 -5.86 -15.10 -4.47
CA ASP A 140 -5.06 -13.89 -4.23
C ASP A 140 -4.70 -13.74 -2.75
N LEU A 141 -5.66 -13.98 -1.85
CA LEU A 141 -5.43 -13.90 -0.40
C LEU A 141 -4.45 -14.97 0.09
N PHE A 142 -4.51 -16.18 -0.49
CA PHE A 142 -3.51 -17.21 -0.21
C PHE A 142 -2.13 -16.79 -0.69
N ALA A 143 -2.01 -16.29 -1.93
CA ALA A 143 -0.76 -15.80 -2.48
C ALA A 143 -0.16 -14.66 -1.65
N LEU A 144 -0.99 -13.70 -1.20
CA LEU A 144 -0.57 -12.63 -0.29
C LEU A 144 -0.04 -13.19 1.03
N LYS A 145 -0.77 -14.13 1.64
CA LYS A 145 -0.35 -14.76 2.89
C LYS A 145 0.98 -15.51 2.74
N GLU A 146 1.12 -16.32 1.68
CA GLU A 146 2.35 -17.05 1.39
C GLU A 146 3.52 -16.11 1.10
N GLY A 147 3.24 -14.97 0.47
CA GLY A 147 4.21 -13.90 0.25
C GLY A 147 4.52 -13.02 1.46
N GLY A 148 3.98 -13.33 2.65
CA GLY A 148 4.35 -12.69 3.91
C GLY A 148 3.39 -11.61 4.43
N PHE A 149 2.25 -11.36 3.77
CA PHE A 149 1.24 -10.42 4.29
C PHE A 149 0.56 -10.99 5.54
N THR A 150 0.55 -10.22 6.63
CA THR A 150 0.01 -10.64 7.93
C THR A 150 -1.38 -10.10 8.21
N ARG A 151 -1.80 -9.06 7.47
CA ARG A 151 -3.12 -8.44 7.63
C ARG A 151 -3.70 -7.94 6.30
N VAL A 152 -5.02 -8.06 6.16
CA VAL A 152 -5.79 -7.41 5.08
C VAL A 152 -6.82 -6.48 5.69
N SER A 153 -6.88 -5.26 5.16
CA SER A 153 -7.84 -4.23 5.57
C SER A 153 -8.90 -4.07 4.49
N PHE A 154 -10.15 -4.41 4.81
CA PHE A 154 -11.24 -4.32 3.84
C PHE A 154 -11.99 -3.00 3.99
N GLY A 155 -12.03 -2.21 2.91
CA GLY A 155 -12.83 -1.00 2.84
C GLY A 155 -14.30 -1.33 2.63
N MET A 156 -15.05 -1.51 3.73
CA MET A 156 -16.48 -1.84 3.67
C MET A 156 -17.34 -0.58 3.54
N GLN A 157 -17.00 0.47 4.29
CA GLN A 157 -17.74 1.74 4.34
C GLN A 157 -19.14 1.64 4.95
N SER A 158 -20.01 0.72 4.50
CA SER A 158 -21.36 0.52 5.03
C SER A 158 -21.89 -0.90 4.80
N VAL A 159 -22.84 -1.34 5.64
CA VAL A 159 -23.68 -2.53 5.37
C VAL A 159 -25.08 -2.16 4.87
N VAL A 160 -25.39 -0.88 4.76
CA VAL A 160 -26.71 -0.36 4.35
C VAL A 160 -26.70 -0.14 2.84
N PRO A 161 -27.47 -0.90 2.05
CA PRO A 161 -27.43 -0.84 0.59
C PRO A 161 -27.67 0.56 0.01
N GLU A 162 -28.58 1.34 0.61
CA GLU A 162 -28.93 2.69 0.17
C GLU A 162 -27.73 3.65 0.33
N VAL A 163 -26.95 3.49 1.40
CA VAL A 163 -25.72 4.26 1.62
C VAL A 163 -24.64 3.86 0.61
N LEU A 164 -24.50 2.56 0.33
CA LEU A 164 -23.53 2.08 -0.66
C LEU A 164 -23.83 2.62 -2.07
N GLN A 165 -25.11 2.71 -2.45
CA GLN A 165 -25.52 3.34 -3.71
C GLN A 165 -25.14 4.82 -3.77
N VAL A 166 -25.35 5.58 -2.70
CA VAL A 166 -24.96 7.00 -2.62
C VAL A 166 -23.43 7.17 -2.72
N LEU A 167 -22.66 6.18 -2.24
CA LEU A 167 -21.21 6.20 -2.24
C LEU A 167 -20.57 5.61 -3.51
N ASP A 168 -21.38 5.32 -4.54
CA ASP A 168 -20.97 4.63 -5.78
C ASP A 168 -20.22 3.31 -5.53
N ARG A 169 -20.59 2.60 -4.45
CA ARG A 169 -20.03 1.29 -4.10
C ARG A 169 -20.88 0.18 -4.71
N THR A 170 -20.23 -0.72 -5.44
CA THR A 170 -20.88 -1.83 -6.17
C THR A 170 -21.01 -3.12 -5.35
N HIS A 171 -20.33 -3.21 -4.21
CA HIS A 171 -20.34 -4.43 -3.40
C HIS A 171 -21.66 -4.58 -2.63
N THR A 172 -22.11 -5.82 -2.44
CA THR A 172 -23.30 -6.11 -1.62
C THR A 172 -22.91 -6.56 -0.20
N PRO A 173 -23.68 -6.18 0.85
CA PRO A 173 -23.43 -6.59 2.23
C PRO A 173 -23.35 -8.11 2.44
N ARG A 174 -23.97 -8.90 1.55
CA ARG A 174 -23.95 -10.38 1.57
C ARG A 174 -22.57 -10.98 1.23
N MET A 175 -21.65 -10.23 0.64
CA MET A 175 -20.32 -10.73 0.30
C MET A 175 -19.38 -10.81 1.50
N PHE A 176 -19.56 -9.94 2.51
CA PHE A 176 -18.69 -9.90 3.69
C PHE A 176 -18.73 -11.17 4.53
N PRO A 177 -19.89 -11.76 4.90
CA PRO A 177 -19.90 -13.01 5.65
C PRO A 177 -19.24 -14.17 4.89
N LYS A 178 -19.24 -14.16 3.55
CA LYS A 178 -18.61 -15.20 2.71
C LYS A 178 -17.09 -15.02 2.67
N LEU A 179 -16.60 -13.79 2.45
CA LEU A 179 -15.17 -13.47 2.57
C LEU A 179 -14.67 -13.84 3.97
N LEU A 180 -15.28 -13.32 5.04
CA LEU A 180 -14.88 -13.56 6.43
C LEU A 180 -14.85 -15.04 6.83
N ARG A 181 -15.78 -15.86 6.31
CA ARG A 181 -15.76 -17.32 6.55
C ARG A 181 -14.64 -18.04 5.80
N GLY A 182 -14.28 -17.60 4.60
CA GLY A 182 -13.07 -18.07 3.91
C GLY A 182 -11.79 -17.65 4.65
N HIS A 183 -11.78 -16.44 5.23
CA HIS A 183 -10.64 -15.85 5.92
C HIS A 183 -10.29 -16.50 7.26
N LYS A 184 -11.24 -16.98 8.07
CA LYS A 184 -10.91 -17.62 9.36
C LYS A 184 -10.00 -18.87 9.23
N LYS A 185 -9.86 -19.42 8.02
CA LYS A 185 -8.92 -20.51 7.70
C LYS A 185 -7.54 -20.03 7.22
N LEU A 186 -7.42 -18.77 6.79
CA LEU A 186 -6.14 -18.10 6.57
C LEU A 186 -5.76 -17.42 7.90
N ALA A 187 -4.63 -17.75 8.50
CA ALA A 187 -4.11 -17.08 9.71
C ALA A 187 -3.68 -15.60 9.50
N CYS A 188 -4.34 -14.86 8.62
CA CYS A 188 -4.12 -13.45 8.36
C CYS A 188 -5.17 -12.65 9.17
N ARG A 189 -4.75 -11.61 9.91
CA ARG A 189 -5.71 -10.78 10.66
C ARG A 189 -6.53 -9.97 9.64
N SER A 190 -7.84 -9.87 9.86
CA SER A 190 -8.72 -9.02 9.02
C SER A 190 -9.34 -7.92 9.87
N ARG A 191 -9.39 -6.71 9.33
CA ARG A 191 -10.10 -5.58 9.94
C ARG A 191 -11.05 -4.99 8.90
N LEU A 192 -12.31 -4.82 9.28
CA LEU A 192 -13.26 -4.02 8.53
C LEU A 192 -13.04 -2.56 8.94
N ILE A 193 -12.88 -1.69 7.95
CA ILE A 193 -12.83 -0.23 8.14
C ILE A 193 -13.95 0.40 7.29
#